data_AF-A0A941X6W2-F1
#
_entry.id   AF-A0A941X6W2-F1
#
_cell.length_a   1.000
_cell.length_b   1.000
_cell.length_c   1.000
_cell.angle_alpha   90.00
_cell.angle_beta   90.00
_cell.angle_gamma   90.00
#
_symmetry.space_group_name_H-M   'P 1'
#
loop_
_entity.id
_entity.type
_entity.pdbx_description
1 polymer ?
#
loop_
_entity_poly.entity_id
_entity_poly.type
_entity_poly.pdbx_seq_one_letter_code
_entity_poly.pdbx_strand_id
1 'polypeptide(L)'
;MNDIIKAFQLVEEEKYKEAYEAFSNLIGDKALENDARYSRAMIDISRLKEHFENTINDLKELINKKTKYAKISYSFLTLVYDELDMIDEVIKYGKLAIINDTPFANEIYFALSRAYARRGNDEDLEEALKMINECLKDKELEAELDYLICKCDILISLEKFDEASQEIDHLVSSFGHSGVVYYLKARLAMKKYYKTDHIALVDEAIYNAEICLQYEEHDYSVKTLLIEGYTIKKDYTKALEIIDTMKTEDNEEDMIMEKVKVYDDAKEYQKALDLIIPYLHNHQSWKLKYMEGALLLDMDSNKIEMTLNCFREAYELFPNNGIMLDILKVNRMLKREEDNYQFLQTIIQTRAEGIIYFNLAETALRINKPYDEIIKYYYQAYELGYIDELEYYDSICNYTNSKKMNKIIKKNEKNALQGDSVWSKRKVAIRYIYQENGYHQNLKKGKKIIEQCLNEYGDDSCTLSLYARCLELSNNNQKAFHYYQKAYEKIKKVIEPDCDCAYGYYAYAKISGIGTDVEIDEAKNIILSVINKSGKYTCSHIVYFYAYFYLLNDERFSGEFAKEMLEENYPFYRYEISRIVLLSQVINKLKIKSNKLDELLLDMDEYDKNEIKYYNENIYQKASLPYWKNI
;
A
#
# COMPACT_ATOMS: atom_id res chain seq x y z
N MET A 1 28.92 -25.23 50.98
CA MET A 1 29.07 -23.96 51.75
C MET A 1 30.47 -23.37 51.61
N ASN A 2 31.57 -24.14 51.69
CA ASN A 2 32.91 -23.62 51.41
C ASN A 2 33.13 -23.16 49.96
N ASP A 3 32.48 -23.81 48.99
CA ASP A 3 32.76 -23.53 47.57
C ASP A 3 32.08 -22.26 47.05
N ILE A 4 30.90 -21.89 47.57
CA ILE A 4 30.26 -20.60 47.23
C ILE A 4 31.02 -19.42 47.85
N ILE A 5 31.60 -19.58 49.04
CA ILE A 5 32.45 -18.56 49.69
C ILE A 5 33.70 -18.30 48.83
N LYS A 6 34.34 -19.37 48.33
CA LYS A 6 35.47 -19.23 47.39
C LYS A 6 35.07 -18.53 46.11
N ALA A 7 33.90 -18.83 45.55
CA ALA A 7 33.41 -18.14 44.35
C ALA A 7 33.20 -16.63 44.60
N PHE A 8 32.67 -16.24 45.76
CA PHE A 8 32.58 -14.82 46.13
C PHE A 8 33.93 -14.16 46.41
N GLN A 9 34.90 -14.87 47.00
CA GLN A 9 36.27 -14.36 47.15
C GLN A 9 36.91 -14.03 45.79
N LEU A 10 36.66 -14.86 44.77
CA LEU A 10 37.15 -14.57 43.41
C LEU A 10 36.54 -13.29 42.83
N VAL A 11 35.29 -12.95 43.19
CA VAL A 11 34.67 -11.67 42.81
C VAL A 11 35.35 -10.50 43.52
N GLU A 12 35.63 -10.63 44.82
CA GLU A 12 36.34 -9.61 45.60
C GLU A 12 37.78 -9.39 45.12
N GLU A 13 38.43 -10.44 44.61
CA GLU A 13 39.75 -10.39 43.97
C GLU A 13 39.72 -9.92 42.50
N GLU A 14 38.55 -9.51 41.99
CA GLU A 14 38.32 -9.09 40.59
C GLU A 14 38.62 -10.16 39.53
N LYS A 15 38.66 -11.43 39.91
CA LYS A 15 38.88 -12.58 39.00
C LYS A 15 37.57 -13.08 38.41
N TYR A 16 36.92 -12.22 37.62
CA TYR A 16 35.53 -12.42 37.17
C TYR A 16 35.31 -13.68 36.30
N LYS A 17 36.26 -14.05 35.43
CA LYS A 17 36.16 -15.29 34.63
C LYS A 17 36.21 -16.54 35.51
N GLU A 18 37.15 -16.58 36.45
CA GLU A 18 37.29 -17.69 37.40
C GLU A 18 36.08 -17.76 38.35
N ALA A 19 35.57 -16.61 38.80
CA ALA A 19 34.34 -16.55 39.58
C ALA A 19 33.13 -17.08 38.80
N TYR A 20 32.99 -16.70 37.53
CA TYR A 20 31.93 -17.19 36.64
C TYR A 20 31.98 -18.72 36.46
N GLU A 21 33.17 -19.28 36.24
CA GLU A 21 33.36 -20.74 36.17
C GLU A 21 33.04 -21.42 37.51
N ALA A 22 33.50 -20.82 38.63
CA ALA A 22 33.21 -21.33 39.97
C ALA A 22 31.70 -21.36 40.26
N PHE A 23 30.96 -20.31 39.90
CA PHE A 23 29.50 -20.32 40.02
C PHE A 23 28.83 -21.31 39.06
N SER A 24 29.35 -21.48 37.85
CA SER A 24 28.84 -22.48 36.89
C SER A 24 28.92 -23.90 37.44
N ASN A 25 30.01 -24.24 38.15
CA ASN A 25 30.20 -25.55 38.77
C ASN A 25 29.24 -25.82 39.94
N LEU A 26 28.62 -24.78 40.51
CA LEU A 26 27.64 -24.90 41.59
C LEU A 26 26.20 -25.09 41.06
N ILE A 27 25.97 -24.94 39.75
CA ILE A 27 24.65 -25.13 39.14
C ILE A 27 24.39 -26.63 39.01
N GLY A 28 23.43 -27.12 39.80
CA GLY A 28 23.12 -28.55 39.96
C GLY A 28 23.11 -28.98 41.44
N ASP A 29 23.72 -28.20 42.33
CA ASP A 29 23.57 -28.36 43.78
C ASP A 29 22.26 -27.67 44.24
N LYS A 30 21.25 -28.47 44.61
CA LYS A 30 19.92 -27.99 45.02
C LYS A 30 19.95 -26.91 46.11
N ALA A 31 20.97 -26.89 46.97
CA ALA A 31 21.03 -25.94 48.08
C ALA A 31 21.58 -24.56 47.65
N LEU A 32 22.42 -24.51 46.62
CA LEU A 32 23.18 -23.30 46.23
C LEU A 32 22.87 -22.82 44.81
N GLU A 33 22.13 -23.62 44.02
CA GLU A 33 21.87 -23.39 42.60
C GLU A 33 21.33 -21.98 42.31
N ASN A 34 20.35 -21.50 43.08
CA ASN A 34 19.71 -20.21 42.80
C ASN A 34 20.64 -19.02 43.09
N ASP A 35 21.44 -19.08 44.17
CA ASP A 35 22.41 -18.04 44.48
C ASP A 35 23.55 -18.05 43.44
N ALA A 36 23.98 -19.25 43.00
CA ALA A 36 24.98 -19.38 41.95
C ALA A 36 24.52 -18.83 40.60
N ARG A 37 23.29 -19.15 40.16
CA ARG A 37 22.70 -18.62 38.92
C ARG A 37 22.60 -17.10 38.95
N TYR A 38 22.12 -16.53 40.06
CA TYR A 38 22.01 -15.08 40.20
C TYR A 38 23.39 -14.41 40.13
N SER A 39 24.35 -14.86 40.94
CA SER A 39 25.70 -14.29 40.95
C SER A 39 26.40 -14.42 39.60
N ARG A 40 26.24 -15.56 38.93
CA ARG A 40 26.79 -15.79 37.59
C ARG A 40 26.24 -14.80 36.57
N ALA A 41 24.92 -14.63 36.53
CA ALA A 41 24.26 -13.67 35.65
C ALA A 41 24.72 -12.23 35.94
N MET A 42 24.88 -11.86 37.21
CA MET A 42 25.32 -10.50 37.57
C MET A 42 26.75 -10.20 37.14
N ILE A 43 27.66 -11.16 37.29
CA ILE A 43 29.04 -11.04 36.83
C ILE A 43 29.08 -10.87 35.31
N ASP A 44 28.29 -11.67 34.58
CA ASP A 44 28.26 -11.58 33.13
C ASP A 44 27.74 -10.23 32.66
N ILE A 45 26.58 -9.78 33.17
CA ILE A 45 25.98 -8.48 32.79
C ILE A 45 26.91 -7.30 33.08
N SER A 46 27.51 -7.27 34.27
CA SER A 46 28.26 -6.09 34.74
C SER A 46 29.73 -6.06 34.31
N ARG A 47 30.35 -7.22 34.02
CA ARG A 47 31.81 -7.32 33.81
C ARG A 47 32.22 -8.05 32.54
N LEU A 48 31.61 -9.19 32.21
CA LEU A 48 32.10 -10.04 31.12
C LEU A 48 31.44 -9.72 29.78
N LYS A 49 30.10 -9.66 29.74
CA LYS A 49 29.29 -9.48 28.53
C LYS A 49 29.60 -10.51 27.44
N GLU A 50 29.90 -11.75 27.84
CA GLU A 50 30.35 -12.83 26.95
C GLU A 50 29.31 -13.98 26.86
N HIS A 51 28.40 -14.11 27.83
CA HIS A 51 27.57 -15.32 28.00
C HIS A 51 26.06 -15.05 28.09
N PHE A 52 25.56 -14.14 27.26
CA PHE A 52 24.16 -13.68 27.30
C PHE A 52 23.10 -14.80 27.25
N GLU A 53 23.29 -15.86 26.46
CA GLU A 53 22.34 -16.99 26.44
C GLU A 53 22.23 -17.69 27.80
N ASN A 54 23.36 -17.91 28.48
CA ASN A 54 23.39 -18.52 29.81
C ASN A 54 22.77 -17.59 30.85
N THR A 55 23.09 -16.30 30.77
CA THR A 55 22.52 -15.25 31.64
C THR A 55 21.00 -15.17 31.49
N ILE A 56 20.48 -15.17 30.26
CA ILE A 56 19.03 -15.18 29.98
C ILE A 56 18.38 -16.43 30.58
N ASN A 57 18.98 -17.61 30.37
CA ASN A 57 18.46 -18.87 30.89
C ASN A 57 18.44 -18.89 32.43
N ASP A 58 19.50 -18.39 33.07
CA ASP A 58 19.58 -18.29 34.53
C ASP A 58 18.49 -17.38 35.10
N LEU A 59 18.31 -16.19 34.54
CA LEU A 59 17.29 -15.25 34.99
C LEU A 59 15.87 -15.80 34.79
N LYS A 60 15.59 -16.46 33.65
CA LYS A 60 14.30 -17.13 33.40
C LYS A 60 14.04 -18.25 34.40
N GLU A 61 15.03 -19.07 34.71
CA GLU A 61 14.91 -20.13 35.73
C GLU A 61 14.61 -19.55 37.11
N LEU A 62 15.28 -18.47 37.51
CA LEU A 62 15.04 -17.79 38.78
C LEU A 62 13.60 -17.25 38.91
N ILE A 63 13.04 -16.77 37.80
CA ILE A 63 11.63 -16.34 37.69
C ILE A 63 10.69 -17.54 37.78
N ASN A 64 10.92 -18.58 36.97
CA ASN A 64 10.07 -19.77 36.89
C ASN A 64 9.97 -20.49 38.25
N LYS A 65 11.10 -20.58 38.97
CA LYS A 65 11.17 -21.17 40.32
C LYS A 65 10.65 -20.23 41.42
N LYS A 66 10.21 -19.01 41.09
CA LYS A 66 9.73 -17.99 42.04
C LYS A 66 10.69 -17.76 43.21
N THR A 67 11.98 -17.65 42.89
CA THR A 67 13.04 -17.47 43.89
C THR A 67 12.99 -16.06 44.49
N LYS A 68 13.79 -15.80 45.54
CA LYS A 68 13.97 -14.44 46.09
C LYS A 68 14.52 -13.43 45.06
N TYR A 69 15.12 -13.90 43.97
CA TYR A 69 15.65 -13.09 42.87
C TYR A 69 14.66 -12.86 41.73
N ALA A 70 13.51 -13.55 41.72
CA ALA A 70 12.57 -13.51 40.60
C ALA A 70 12.17 -12.10 40.18
N LYS A 71 11.92 -11.20 41.15
CA LYS A 71 11.55 -9.81 40.88
C LYS A 71 12.67 -9.05 40.14
N ILE A 72 13.87 -9.03 40.70
CA ILE A 72 14.99 -8.29 40.10
C ILE A 72 15.44 -8.89 38.76
N SER A 73 15.21 -10.19 38.55
CA SER A 73 15.45 -10.84 37.26
C SER A 73 14.61 -10.29 36.12
N TYR A 74 13.41 -9.73 36.37
CA TYR A 74 12.64 -9.04 35.32
C TYR A 74 13.36 -7.77 34.83
N SER A 75 13.91 -6.96 35.73
CA SER A 75 14.71 -5.78 35.38
C SER A 75 15.91 -6.18 34.51
N PHE A 76 16.70 -7.14 34.96
CA PHE A 76 17.90 -7.55 34.25
C PHE A 76 17.61 -8.21 32.90
N LEU A 77 16.54 -9.01 32.78
CA LEU A 77 16.13 -9.53 31.47
C LEU A 77 15.78 -8.39 30.52
N THR A 78 15.06 -7.36 30.99
CA THR A 78 14.70 -6.20 30.16
C THR A 78 15.96 -5.52 29.61
N LEU A 79 16.93 -5.24 30.48
CA LEU A 79 18.17 -4.54 30.09
C LEU A 79 19.07 -5.40 29.19
N VAL A 80 19.20 -6.70 29.47
CA VAL A 80 19.95 -7.62 28.59
C VAL A 80 19.30 -7.71 27.22
N TYR A 81 17.97 -7.82 27.14
CA TYR A 81 17.28 -7.86 25.86
C TYR A 81 17.39 -6.54 25.09
N ASP A 82 17.49 -5.41 25.78
CA ASP A 82 17.69 -4.11 25.15
C ASP A 82 19.12 -3.97 24.60
N GLU A 83 20.15 -4.47 25.30
CA GLU A 83 21.51 -4.58 24.76
C GLU A 83 21.59 -5.50 23.53
N LEU A 84 20.75 -6.53 23.45
CA LEU A 84 20.68 -7.46 22.33
C LEU A 84 19.71 -7.03 21.21
N ASP A 85 19.11 -5.84 21.32
CA ASP A 85 18.11 -5.30 20.40
C ASP A 85 16.90 -6.23 20.14
N MET A 86 16.49 -6.99 21.15
CA MET A 86 15.34 -7.91 21.09
C MET A 86 14.03 -7.20 21.50
N ILE A 87 13.53 -6.33 20.64
CA ILE A 87 12.41 -5.40 20.88
C ILE A 87 11.22 -6.04 21.62
N ASP A 88 10.70 -7.17 21.13
CA ASP A 88 9.50 -7.80 21.69
C ASP A 88 9.71 -8.36 23.10
N GLU A 89 10.90 -8.90 23.39
CA GLU A 89 11.22 -9.40 24.71
C GLU A 89 11.49 -8.26 25.70
N VAL A 90 12.06 -7.13 25.26
CA VAL A 90 12.17 -5.90 26.07
C VAL A 90 10.78 -5.45 26.54
N ILE A 91 9.81 -5.36 25.62
CA ILE A 91 8.45 -4.92 25.95
C ILE A 91 7.78 -5.90 26.93
N LYS A 92 7.93 -7.20 26.70
CA LYS A 92 7.36 -8.24 27.55
C LYS A 92 7.92 -8.19 28.98
N TYR A 93 9.24 -8.22 29.14
CA TYR A 93 9.85 -8.27 30.46
C TYR A 93 9.84 -6.91 31.16
N GLY A 94 9.94 -5.80 30.43
CA GLY A 94 9.86 -4.46 31.00
C GLY A 94 8.48 -4.17 31.60
N LYS A 95 7.40 -4.58 30.93
CA LYS A 95 6.05 -4.52 31.52
C LYS A 95 5.93 -5.33 32.80
N LEU A 96 6.48 -6.55 32.80
CA LEU A 96 6.49 -7.39 33.99
C LEU A 96 7.31 -6.76 35.12
N ALA A 97 8.42 -6.12 34.81
CA ALA A 97 9.26 -5.40 35.77
C ALA A 97 8.48 -4.24 36.42
N ILE A 98 7.80 -3.41 35.64
CA ILE A 98 6.92 -2.33 36.14
C ILE A 98 5.81 -2.89 37.03
N ILE A 99 5.07 -3.90 36.57
CA ILE A 99 3.96 -4.51 37.33
C ILE A 99 4.43 -5.07 38.68
N ASN A 100 5.66 -5.56 38.76
CA ASN A 100 6.21 -6.18 39.97
C ASN A 100 6.93 -5.20 40.90
N ASP A 101 6.98 -3.91 40.55
CA ASP A 101 7.66 -2.84 41.29
C ASP A 101 9.12 -3.20 41.57
N THR A 102 9.88 -3.42 40.50
CA THR A 102 11.27 -3.86 40.55
C THR A 102 12.26 -2.69 40.58
N PRO A 103 13.50 -2.89 41.07
CA PRO A 103 14.56 -1.89 40.95
C PRO A 103 14.88 -1.49 39.50
N PHE A 104 15.59 -0.37 39.32
CA PHE A 104 16.00 0.20 38.01
C PHE A 104 14.84 0.71 37.16
N ALA A 105 13.85 1.34 37.80
CA ALA A 105 12.63 1.78 37.13
C ALA A 105 12.91 2.73 35.95
N ASN A 106 13.84 3.68 36.10
CA ASN A 106 14.16 4.64 35.04
C ASN A 106 14.82 3.97 33.83
N GLU A 107 15.75 3.04 34.06
CA GLU A 107 16.41 2.27 33.00
C GLU A 107 15.41 1.37 32.27
N ILE A 108 14.46 0.78 33.00
CA ILE A 108 13.37 -0.02 32.41
C ILE A 108 12.45 0.86 31.56
N TYR A 109 12.00 2.01 32.07
CA TYR A 109 11.16 2.94 31.32
C TYR A 109 11.88 3.43 30.07
N PHE A 110 13.18 3.70 30.15
CA PHE A 110 13.96 4.13 29.00
C PHE A 110 14.11 3.03 27.94
N ALA A 111 14.41 1.80 28.35
CA ALA A 111 14.46 0.64 27.46
C ALA A 111 13.10 0.39 26.78
N LEU A 112 12.00 0.47 27.53
CA LEU A 112 10.65 0.37 26.99
C LEU A 112 10.35 1.48 25.99
N SER A 113 10.69 2.73 26.32
CA SER A 113 10.53 3.87 25.41
C SER A 113 11.19 3.62 24.06
N ARG A 114 12.47 3.20 24.07
CA ARG A 114 13.20 2.88 22.84
C ARG A 114 12.57 1.73 22.07
N ALA A 115 12.22 0.64 22.75
CA ALA A 115 11.64 -0.54 22.13
C ALA A 115 10.30 -0.21 21.45
N TYR A 116 9.46 0.59 22.10
CA TYR A 116 8.22 1.09 21.52
C TYR A 116 8.46 2.04 20.35
N ALA A 117 9.37 3.00 20.48
CA ALA A 117 9.71 3.93 19.41
C ALA A 117 10.21 3.21 18.15
N ARG A 118 10.99 2.13 18.30
CA ARG A 118 11.49 1.29 17.19
C ARG A 118 10.39 0.57 16.41
N ARG A 119 9.22 0.29 17.02
CA ARG A 119 8.07 -0.28 16.30
C ARG A 119 7.37 0.74 15.39
N GLY A 120 7.47 2.03 15.71
CA GLY A 120 7.24 3.14 14.78
C GLY A 120 5.79 3.43 14.36
N ASN A 121 4.78 2.68 14.82
CA ASN A 121 3.38 3.05 14.61
C ASN A 121 2.90 4.05 15.68
N ASP A 122 1.85 4.81 15.38
CA ASP A 122 1.35 5.89 16.24
C ASP A 122 1.01 5.42 17.66
N GLU A 123 0.39 4.24 17.82
CA GLU A 123 0.02 3.70 19.13
C GLU A 123 1.25 3.38 19.97
N ASP A 124 2.25 2.72 19.39
CA ASP A 124 3.51 2.40 20.06
C ASP A 124 4.31 3.67 20.34
N LEU A 125 4.32 4.67 19.44
CA LEU A 125 5.01 5.95 19.66
C LEU A 125 4.39 6.77 20.82
N GLU A 126 3.07 6.74 20.99
CA GLU A 126 2.42 7.37 22.15
C GLU A 126 2.76 6.64 23.46
N GLU A 127 2.85 5.31 23.44
CA GLU A 127 3.31 4.56 24.61
C GLU A 127 4.79 4.83 24.89
N ALA A 128 5.64 4.97 23.86
CA ALA A 128 7.03 5.40 24.01
C ALA A 128 7.13 6.77 24.70
N LEU A 129 6.34 7.75 24.23
CA LEU A 129 6.28 9.09 24.81
C LEU A 129 5.85 9.06 26.29
N LYS A 130 4.91 8.19 26.63
CA LYS A 130 4.49 7.99 28.02
C LYS A 130 5.63 7.42 28.86
N MET A 131 6.34 6.41 28.37
CA MET A 131 7.47 5.81 29.11
C MET A 131 8.61 6.81 29.33
N ILE A 132 9.01 7.59 28.32
CA ILE A 132 10.11 8.56 28.48
C ILE A 132 9.74 9.70 29.43
N ASN A 133 8.47 10.10 29.47
CA ASN A 133 7.99 11.10 30.42
C ASN A 133 8.01 10.59 31.87
N GLU A 134 7.90 9.27 32.11
CA GLU A 134 8.12 8.72 33.45
C GLU A 134 9.58 8.87 33.89
N CYS A 135 10.55 8.63 32.99
CA CYS A 135 11.97 8.84 33.28
C CYS A 135 12.27 10.30 33.69
N LEU A 136 11.64 11.27 33.01
CA LEU A 136 11.88 12.70 33.20
C LEU A 136 11.18 13.31 34.43
N LYS A 137 10.46 12.52 35.24
CA LYS A 137 9.87 13.01 36.50
C LYS A 137 10.91 13.21 37.60
N ASP A 138 12.03 12.50 37.53
CA ASP A 138 13.11 12.58 38.51
C ASP A 138 14.11 13.67 38.08
N LYS A 139 14.33 14.67 38.93
CA LYS A 139 15.08 15.91 38.58
C LYS A 139 16.56 15.86 38.93
N GLU A 140 17.07 14.77 39.49
CA GLU A 140 18.45 14.64 39.95
C GLU A 140 19.30 13.69 39.06
N LEU A 141 18.86 13.43 37.82
CA LEU A 141 19.42 12.36 36.99
C LEU A 141 20.68 12.74 36.22
N GLU A 142 21.71 11.89 36.30
CA GLU A 142 22.95 11.99 35.51
C GLU A 142 22.72 11.78 34.00
N ALA A 143 21.64 11.10 33.58
CA ALA A 143 21.34 10.74 32.19
C ALA A 143 20.23 11.58 31.54
N GLU A 144 19.87 12.74 32.11
CA GLU A 144 18.77 13.60 31.63
C GLU A 144 18.89 13.97 30.14
N LEU A 145 20.11 14.16 29.64
CA LEU A 145 20.40 14.50 28.24
C LEU A 145 19.86 13.45 27.26
N ASP A 146 20.18 12.17 27.48
CA ASP A 146 19.78 11.07 26.58
C ASP A 146 18.25 10.89 26.55
N TYR A 147 17.59 11.16 27.68
CA TYR A 147 16.14 11.05 27.79
C TYR A 147 15.45 12.16 27.00
N LEU A 148 15.95 13.39 27.09
CA LEU A 148 15.43 14.52 26.33
C LEU A 148 15.64 14.35 24.82
N ILE A 149 16.81 13.82 24.40
CA ILE A 149 17.07 13.49 22.99
C ILE A 149 16.04 12.47 22.48
N CYS A 150 15.83 11.38 23.23
CA CYS A 150 14.86 10.35 22.88
C CYS A 150 13.43 10.90 22.81
N LYS A 151 13.04 11.75 23.77
CA LYS A 151 11.73 12.42 23.77
C LYS A 151 11.54 13.31 22.54
N CYS A 152 12.54 14.12 22.18
CA CYS A 152 12.49 14.94 20.97
C CYS A 152 12.29 14.07 19.73
N ASP A 153 13.03 12.97 19.62
CA ASP A 153 12.94 12.06 18.48
C ASP A 153 11.55 11.41 18.34
N ILE A 154 10.94 11.03 19.47
CA ILE A 154 9.57 10.50 19.52
C ILE A 154 8.55 11.58 19.13
N LEU A 155 8.66 12.80 19.67
CA LEU A 155 7.74 13.89 19.35
C LEU A 155 7.79 14.28 17.87
N ILE A 156 8.97 14.29 17.26
CA ILE A 156 9.13 14.52 15.81
C ILE A 156 8.44 13.40 15.02
N SER A 157 8.61 12.14 15.46
CA SER A 157 8.01 10.97 14.80
C SER A 157 6.48 10.97 14.90
N LEU A 158 5.93 11.43 16.04
CA LEU A 158 4.49 11.65 16.26
C LEU A 158 3.94 12.91 15.58
N GLU A 159 4.78 13.67 14.88
CA GLU A 159 4.42 14.94 14.24
C GLU A 159 3.90 16.02 15.21
N LYS A 160 4.23 15.91 16.51
CA LYS A 160 3.95 16.91 17.55
C LYS A 160 4.99 18.02 17.49
N PHE A 161 5.00 18.74 16.37
CA PHE A 161 6.10 19.63 15.99
C PHE A 161 6.36 20.80 16.93
N ASP A 162 5.33 21.38 17.53
CA ASP A 162 5.47 22.50 18.46
C ASP A 162 6.08 22.03 19.80
N GLU A 163 5.64 20.88 20.30
CA GLU A 163 6.21 20.24 21.49
C GLU A 163 7.66 19.84 21.24
N ALA A 164 7.96 19.21 20.09
CA ALA A 164 9.32 18.86 19.71
C ALA A 164 10.24 20.09 19.67
N SER A 165 9.77 21.21 19.11
CA SER A 165 10.54 22.45 19.04
C SER A 165 10.84 23.00 20.44
N GLN A 166 9.85 23.00 21.33
CA GLN A 166 10.02 23.47 22.71
C GLN A 166 11.01 22.61 23.50
N GLU A 167 10.96 21.29 23.32
CA GLU A 167 11.89 20.36 23.98
C GLU A 167 13.33 20.50 23.42
N ILE A 168 13.49 20.76 22.12
CA ILE A 168 14.80 21.06 21.53
C ILE A 168 15.35 22.39 22.08
N ASP A 169 14.51 23.42 22.22
CA ASP A 169 14.92 24.69 22.82
C ASP A 169 15.32 24.52 24.29
N HIS A 170 14.58 23.68 25.04
CA HIS A 170 14.95 23.30 26.40
C HIS A 170 16.32 22.59 26.43
N LEU A 171 16.53 21.60 25.56
CA LEU A 171 17.78 20.87 25.40
C LEU A 171 18.96 21.83 25.15
N VAL A 172 18.79 22.79 24.23
CA VAL A 172 19.79 23.84 23.94
C VAL A 172 20.06 24.72 25.16
N SER A 173 19.01 25.13 25.88
CA SER A 173 19.15 26.03 27.02
C SER A 173 19.86 25.37 28.21
N SER A 174 19.65 24.07 28.41
CA SER A 174 20.15 23.31 29.55
C SER A 174 21.55 22.72 29.29
N PHE A 175 21.82 22.28 28.06
CA PHE A 175 23.05 21.54 27.72
C PHE A 175 23.88 22.19 26.61
N GLY A 176 23.40 23.27 26.00
CA GLY A 176 24.08 23.98 24.91
C GLY A 176 23.87 23.35 23.53
N HIS A 177 24.60 23.84 22.54
CA HIS A 177 24.59 23.29 21.19
C HIS A 177 25.51 22.08 21.08
N SER A 178 25.04 21.03 20.40
CA SER A 178 25.79 19.80 20.10
C SER A 178 25.39 19.26 18.72
N GLY A 179 26.15 18.30 18.17
CA GLY A 179 25.80 17.61 16.92
C GLY A 179 24.37 17.06 16.95
N VAL A 180 24.01 16.32 18.01
CA VAL A 180 22.67 15.75 18.18
C VAL A 180 21.55 16.80 18.17
N VAL A 181 21.77 17.98 18.76
CA VAL A 181 20.80 19.09 18.70
C VAL A 181 20.56 19.53 17.25
N TYR A 182 21.63 19.68 16.46
CA TYR A 182 21.52 20.07 15.07
C TYR A 182 20.88 18.98 14.22
N TYR A 183 21.16 17.69 14.49
CA TYR A 183 20.45 16.57 13.89
C TYR A 183 18.93 16.63 14.16
N LEU A 184 18.52 16.83 15.42
CA LEU A 184 17.11 16.94 15.80
C LEU A 184 16.42 18.13 15.11
N LYS A 185 17.10 19.28 15.00
CA LYS A 185 16.60 20.45 14.26
C LYS A 185 16.43 20.14 12.77
N ALA A 186 17.42 19.49 12.15
CA ALA A 186 17.34 19.10 10.75
C ALA A 186 16.19 18.14 10.48
N ARG A 187 16.04 17.11 11.33
CA ARG A 187 14.97 16.11 11.25
C ARG A 187 13.59 16.74 11.44
N LEU A 188 13.42 17.65 12.42
CA LEU A 188 12.18 18.39 12.64
C LEU A 188 11.80 19.23 11.41
N ALA A 189 12.74 19.97 10.83
CA ALA A 189 12.51 20.80 9.65
C ALA A 189 12.09 19.93 8.43
N MET A 190 12.79 18.82 8.20
CA MET A 190 12.45 17.89 7.12
C MET A 190 11.06 17.25 7.31
N LYS A 191 10.71 16.85 8.54
CA LYS A 191 9.37 16.30 8.84
C LYS A 191 8.26 17.33 8.67
N LYS A 192 8.48 18.59 9.05
CA LYS A 192 7.55 19.69 8.76
C LYS A 192 7.40 19.94 7.25
N TYR A 193 8.47 19.80 6.48
CA TYR A 193 8.43 19.93 5.02
C TYR A 193 7.46 18.91 4.40
N TYR A 194 7.56 17.61 4.74
CA TYR A 194 6.62 16.62 4.16
C TYR A 194 5.14 16.88 4.45
N LYS A 195 4.84 17.65 5.51
CA LYS A 195 3.47 18.00 5.88
C LYS A 195 2.97 19.29 5.23
N THR A 196 3.87 20.20 4.89
CA THR A 196 3.51 21.58 4.49
C THR A 196 3.96 21.96 3.08
N ASP A 197 4.89 21.20 2.50
CA ASP A 197 5.53 21.46 1.20
C ASP A 197 6.22 22.84 1.12
N HIS A 198 6.65 23.38 2.27
CA HIS A 198 7.36 24.65 2.34
C HIS A 198 8.87 24.49 2.16
N ILE A 199 9.37 24.79 0.95
CA ILE A 199 10.78 24.55 0.57
C ILE A 199 11.83 25.21 1.47
N ALA A 200 11.51 26.32 2.15
CA ALA A 200 12.43 26.98 3.08
C ALA A 200 12.82 26.09 4.27
N LEU A 201 11.95 25.14 4.64
CA LEU A 201 12.26 24.14 5.68
C LEU A 201 13.32 23.14 5.22
N VAL A 202 13.44 22.89 3.91
CA VAL A 202 14.52 22.06 3.37
C VAL A 202 15.86 22.77 3.48
N ASP A 203 15.88 24.09 3.22
CA ASP A 203 17.08 24.91 3.42
C ASP A 203 17.51 24.92 4.90
N GLU A 204 16.55 25.02 5.82
CA GLU A 204 16.80 24.88 7.26
C GLU A 204 17.32 23.48 7.64
N ALA A 205 16.75 22.42 7.06
CA ALA A 205 17.18 21.06 7.31
C ALA A 205 18.63 20.83 6.87
N ILE A 206 18.97 21.26 5.64
CA ILE A 206 20.33 21.16 5.09
C ILE A 206 21.31 21.94 5.96
N TYR A 207 21.00 23.20 6.28
CA TYR A 207 21.87 24.06 7.10
C TYR A 207 22.21 23.41 8.45
N ASN A 208 21.20 22.90 9.17
CA ASN A 208 21.43 22.25 10.45
C ASN A 208 22.20 20.92 10.29
N ALA A 209 21.90 20.13 9.27
CA ALA A 209 22.61 18.87 9.03
C ALA A 209 24.09 19.09 8.65
N GLU A 210 24.42 20.12 7.86
CA GLU A 210 25.81 20.50 7.55
C GLU A 210 26.58 20.91 8.81
N ILE A 211 25.94 21.65 9.73
CA ILE A 211 26.57 22.00 11.01
C ILE A 211 26.76 20.74 11.86
N CYS A 212 25.78 19.83 11.88
CA CYS A 212 25.91 18.57 12.61
C CYS A 212 27.16 17.78 12.19
N LEU A 213 27.43 17.68 10.88
CA LEU A 213 28.64 17.00 10.37
C LEU A 213 29.96 17.69 10.74
N GLN A 214 29.95 18.96 11.17
CA GLN A 214 31.15 19.60 11.72
C GLN A 214 31.52 19.05 13.11
N TYR A 215 30.55 18.48 13.84
CA TYR A 215 30.77 17.79 15.11
C TYR A 215 31.06 16.31 14.90
N GLU A 216 30.31 15.66 14.01
CA GLU A 216 30.36 14.21 13.76
C GLU A 216 30.40 13.93 12.25
N GLU A 217 31.60 14.02 11.66
CA GLU A 217 31.81 13.97 10.19
C GLU A 217 31.29 12.68 9.52
N HIS A 218 31.20 11.59 10.28
CA HIS A 218 30.86 10.26 9.76
C HIS A 218 29.44 9.79 10.13
N ASP A 219 28.57 10.68 10.65
CA ASP A 219 27.19 10.30 10.96
C ASP A 219 26.40 9.98 9.67
N TYR A 220 26.10 8.69 9.50
CA TYR A 220 25.35 8.16 8.36
C TYR A 220 23.94 8.76 8.27
N SER A 221 23.24 8.89 9.40
CA SER A 221 21.86 9.36 9.47
C SER A 221 21.75 10.82 9.01
N VAL A 222 22.73 11.64 9.40
CA VAL A 222 22.83 13.05 8.98
C VAL A 222 23.12 13.15 7.48
N LYS A 223 24.03 12.30 6.96
CA LYS A 223 24.33 12.29 5.52
C LYS A 223 23.13 11.88 4.67
N THR A 224 22.33 10.90 5.11
CA THR A 224 21.08 10.53 4.42
C THR A 224 20.10 11.71 4.36
N LEU A 225 19.94 12.47 5.46
CA LEU A 225 19.11 13.69 5.47
C LEU A 225 19.62 14.75 4.47
N LEU A 226 20.94 14.91 4.35
CA LEU A 226 21.52 15.85 3.37
C LEU A 226 21.30 15.40 1.93
N ILE A 227 21.52 14.11 1.62
CA ILE A 227 21.27 13.54 0.29
C ILE A 227 19.82 13.80 -0.12
N GLU A 228 18.88 13.53 0.78
CA GLU A 228 17.47 13.77 0.55
C GLU A 228 17.14 15.25 0.35
N GLY A 229 17.66 16.13 1.22
CA GLY A 229 17.48 17.57 1.09
C GLY A 229 18.02 18.11 -0.24
N TYR A 230 19.22 17.71 -0.64
CA TYR A 230 19.81 18.13 -1.91
C TYR A 230 19.07 17.57 -3.13
N THR A 231 18.58 16.34 -3.06
CA THR A 231 17.71 15.75 -4.10
C THR A 231 16.41 16.56 -4.25
N ILE A 232 15.73 16.91 -3.16
CA ILE A 232 14.53 17.77 -3.18
C ILE A 232 14.83 19.14 -3.81
N LYS A 233 16.00 19.71 -3.50
CA LYS A 233 16.47 20.97 -4.09
C LYS A 233 16.97 20.84 -5.53
N LYS A 234 17.01 19.62 -6.08
CA LYS A 234 17.54 19.27 -7.40
C LYS A 234 19.02 19.60 -7.58
N ASP A 235 19.77 19.65 -6.48
CA ASP A 235 21.22 19.76 -6.49
C ASP A 235 21.84 18.34 -6.46
N TYR A 236 21.62 17.62 -7.56
CA TYR A 236 21.99 16.20 -7.66
C TYR A 236 23.50 15.98 -7.56
N THR A 237 24.32 16.95 -7.99
CA THR A 237 25.78 16.88 -7.88
C THR A 237 26.21 16.75 -6.43
N LYS A 238 25.71 17.64 -5.55
CA LYS A 238 26.04 17.57 -4.13
C LYS A 238 25.51 16.31 -3.45
N ALA A 239 24.31 15.87 -3.80
CA ALA A 239 23.76 14.62 -3.29
C ALA A 239 24.69 13.43 -3.63
N LEU A 240 25.17 13.35 -4.87
CA LEU A 240 26.11 12.31 -5.31
C LEU A 240 27.48 12.42 -4.63
N GLU A 241 28.02 13.64 -4.47
CA GLU A 241 29.27 13.88 -3.75
C GLU A 241 29.21 13.35 -2.31
N ILE A 242 28.10 13.56 -1.61
CA ILE A 242 27.91 13.05 -0.25
C ILE A 242 27.86 11.52 -0.24
N ILE A 243 27.13 10.90 -1.16
CA ILE A 243 27.07 9.42 -1.27
C ILE A 243 28.47 8.85 -1.50
N ASP A 244 29.30 9.48 -2.32
CA ASP A 244 30.69 9.05 -2.55
C ASP A 244 31.54 9.06 -1.28
N THR A 245 31.25 9.93 -0.31
CA THR A 245 31.93 9.93 1.00
C THR A 245 31.51 8.81 1.94
N MET A 246 30.42 8.09 1.62
CA MET A 246 29.86 7.03 2.45
C MET A 246 30.30 5.63 2.02
N LYS A 247 31.01 5.51 0.90
CA LYS A 247 31.36 4.21 0.31
C LYS A 247 32.35 3.45 1.20
N THR A 248 31.96 2.25 1.62
CA THR A 248 32.81 1.23 2.23
C THR A 248 32.70 -0.07 1.43
N GLU A 249 33.59 -1.03 1.67
CA GLU A 249 33.51 -2.35 1.00
C GLU A 249 32.23 -3.12 1.41
N ASP A 250 31.75 -2.92 2.64
CA ASP A 250 30.61 -3.66 3.19
C ASP A 250 29.23 -3.08 2.81
N ASN A 251 29.16 -1.90 2.16
CA ASN A 251 27.90 -1.21 1.86
C ASN A 251 27.68 -0.89 0.36
N GLU A 252 28.41 -1.57 -0.53
CA GLU A 252 28.42 -1.23 -1.96
C GLU A 252 27.02 -1.24 -2.61
N GLU A 253 26.17 -2.24 -2.31
CA GLU A 253 24.79 -2.29 -2.83
C GLU A 253 23.96 -1.09 -2.39
N ASP A 254 24.01 -0.72 -1.10
CA ASP A 254 23.24 0.39 -0.55
C ASP A 254 23.69 1.72 -1.18
N MET A 255 24.99 1.88 -1.43
CA MET A 255 25.52 3.05 -2.13
C MET A 255 25.07 3.13 -3.59
N ILE A 256 25.03 2.00 -4.30
CA ILE A 256 24.48 1.95 -5.65
C ILE A 256 23.00 2.35 -5.62
N MET A 257 22.24 1.81 -4.67
CA MET A 257 20.82 2.11 -4.53
C MET A 257 20.56 3.60 -4.28
N GLU A 258 21.30 4.25 -3.37
CA GLU A 258 21.16 5.69 -3.12
C GLU A 258 21.49 6.52 -4.36
N LYS A 259 22.54 6.18 -5.11
CA LYS A 259 22.85 6.88 -6.38
C LYS A 259 21.76 6.68 -7.43
N VAL A 260 21.22 5.47 -7.53
CA VAL A 260 20.13 5.14 -8.45
C VAL A 260 18.90 6.00 -8.16
N LYS A 261 18.52 6.18 -6.89
CA LYS A 261 17.40 7.06 -6.51
C LYS A 261 17.63 8.51 -6.96
N VAL A 262 18.85 9.03 -6.78
CA VAL A 262 19.20 10.39 -7.24
C VAL A 262 19.11 10.50 -8.77
N TYR A 263 19.63 9.53 -9.50
CA TYR A 263 19.56 9.52 -10.96
C TYR A 263 18.14 9.34 -11.50
N ASP A 264 17.31 8.56 -10.81
CA ASP A 264 15.89 8.39 -11.14
C ASP A 264 15.13 9.73 -11.01
N ASP A 265 15.28 10.44 -9.89
CA ASP A 265 14.68 11.76 -9.70
C ASP A 265 15.18 12.78 -10.75
N ALA A 266 16.47 12.73 -11.08
CA ALA A 266 17.08 13.54 -12.13
C ALA A 266 16.65 13.13 -13.56
N LYS A 267 15.91 12.03 -13.71
CA LYS A 267 15.53 11.40 -15.00
C LYS A 267 16.72 10.99 -15.87
N GLU A 268 17.84 10.67 -15.24
CA GLU A 268 19.07 10.21 -15.88
C GLU A 268 19.13 8.66 -15.89
N TYR A 269 18.06 8.02 -16.36
CA TYR A 269 17.84 6.57 -16.24
C TYR A 269 19.01 5.72 -16.77
N GLN A 270 19.65 6.13 -17.86
CA GLN A 270 20.79 5.39 -18.41
C GLN A 270 21.99 5.36 -17.44
N LYS A 271 22.27 6.46 -16.72
CA LYS A 271 23.36 6.48 -15.73
C LYS A 271 23.06 5.57 -14.56
N ALA A 272 21.79 5.50 -14.13
CA ALA A 272 21.36 4.54 -13.11
C ALA A 272 21.55 3.09 -13.57
N LEU A 273 21.16 2.76 -14.81
CA LEU A 273 21.35 1.43 -15.38
C LEU A 273 22.83 1.05 -15.54
N ASP A 274 23.68 2.01 -15.91
CA ASP A 274 25.14 1.82 -16.03
C ASP A 274 25.80 1.49 -14.68
N LEU A 275 25.15 1.78 -13.54
CA LEU A 275 25.58 1.33 -12.22
C LEU A 275 25.03 -0.06 -11.87
N ILE A 276 23.75 -0.30 -12.16
CA ILE A 276 23.04 -1.53 -11.76
C ILE A 276 23.56 -2.75 -12.52
N ILE A 277 23.60 -2.66 -13.87
CA ILE A 277 23.85 -3.82 -14.73
C ILE A 277 25.22 -4.46 -14.45
N PRO A 278 26.34 -3.71 -14.35
CA PRO A 278 27.64 -4.30 -14.05
C PRO A 278 27.68 -4.99 -12.68
N TYR A 279 26.97 -4.45 -11.68
CA TYR A 279 26.91 -5.05 -10.35
C TYR A 279 26.17 -6.40 -10.39
N LEU A 280 25.03 -6.45 -11.07
CA LEU A 280 24.20 -7.66 -11.21
C LEU A 280 24.86 -8.78 -12.05
N HIS A 281 25.91 -8.49 -12.83
CA HIS A 281 26.67 -9.55 -13.49
C HIS A 281 27.38 -10.50 -12.51
N ASN A 282 27.70 -10.01 -11.31
CA ASN A 282 28.45 -10.77 -10.31
C ASN A 282 27.67 -11.01 -9.01
N HIS A 283 26.54 -10.34 -8.81
CA HIS A 283 25.77 -10.36 -7.58
C HIS A 283 24.27 -10.60 -7.84
N GLN A 284 23.59 -11.23 -6.88
CA GLN A 284 22.13 -11.35 -6.88
C GLN A 284 21.54 -10.31 -5.93
N SER A 285 20.77 -9.37 -6.47
CA SER A 285 20.00 -8.40 -5.66
C SER A 285 18.62 -8.22 -6.26
N TRP A 286 17.58 -8.60 -5.52
CA TRP A 286 16.20 -8.40 -5.94
C TRP A 286 15.86 -6.90 -6.03
N LYS A 287 16.43 -6.07 -5.14
CA LYS A 287 16.17 -4.63 -5.09
C LYS A 287 16.70 -3.94 -6.34
N LEU A 288 17.97 -4.20 -6.69
CA LEU A 288 18.58 -3.62 -7.87
C LEU A 288 17.97 -4.18 -9.16
N LYS A 289 17.59 -5.47 -9.18
CA LYS A 289 16.88 -6.05 -10.33
C LYS A 289 15.50 -5.45 -10.53
N TYR A 290 14.77 -5.19 -9.44
CA TYR A 290 13.50 -4.46 -9.50
C TYR A 290 13.70 -3.04 -10.04
N MET A 291 14.71 -2.31 -9.52
CA MET A 291 15.03 -0.96 -10.01
C MET A 291 15.45 -0.95 -11.47
N GLU A 292 16.19 -1.96 -11.96
CA GLU A 292 16.49 -2.12 -13.39
C GLU A 292 15.20 -2.14 -14.21
N GLY A 293 14.21 -2.95 -13.80
CA GLY A 293 12.90 -3.01 -14.44
C GLY A 293 12.14 -1.68 -14.42
N ALA A 294 12.07 -1.03 -13.25
CA ALA A 294 11.37 0.25 -13.09
C ALA A 294 11.96 1.34 -14.01
N LEU A 295 13.30 1.47 -14.02
CA LEU A 295 14.00 2.44 -14.86
C LEU A 295 13.83 2.15 -16.36
N LEU A 296 13.81 0.88 -16.76
CA LEU A 296 13.55 0.49 -18.15
C LEU A 296 12.14 0.91 -18.60
N LEU A 297 11.15 0.75 -17.72
CA LEU A 297 9.76 1.12 -17.99
C LEU A 297 9.59 2.62 -18.19
N ASP A 298 10.24 3.43 -17.35
CA ASP A 298 10.14 4.90 -17.39
C ASP A 298 10.95 5.52 -18.53
N MET A 299 12.02 4.87 -18.97
CA MET A 299 12.87 5.34 -20.06
C MET A 299 12.23 5.16 -21.44
N ASP A 300 11.67 3.98 -21.73
CA ASP A 300 11.14 3.67 -23.05
C ASP A 300 10.06 2.58 -22.99
N SER A 301 8.83 2.94 -23.38
CA SER A 301 7.70 2.01 -23.45
C SER A 301 7.95 0.79 -24.35
N ASN A 302 8.93 0.84 -25.26
CA ASN A 302 9.30 -0.31 -26.09
C ASN A 302 10.12 -1.37 -25.33
N LYS A 303 10.63 -1.07 -24.13
CA LYS A 303 11.42 -2.02 -23.30
C LYS A 303 10.56 -2.84 -22.34
N ILE A 304 9.25 -2.90 -22.58
CA ILE A 304 8.29 -3.52 -21.68
C ILE A 304 8.50 -5.02 -21.46
N GLU A 305 8.99 -5.75 -22.47
CA GLU A 305 9.36 -7.17 -22.31
C GLU A 305 10.59 -7.35 -21.41
N MET A 306 11.59 -6.47 -21.54
CA MET A 306 12.77 -6.50 -20.67
C MET A 306 12.39 -6.15 -19.24
N THR A 307 11.49 -5.17 -19.07
CA THR A 307 10.90 -4.80 -17.78
C THR A 307 10.24 -6.01 -17.11
N LEU A 308 9.41 -6.75 -17.85
CA LEU A 308 8.73 -7.95 -17.35
C LEU A 308 9.73 -9.00 -16.86
N ASN A 309 10.80 -9.24 -17.61
CA ASN A 309 11.84 -10.19 -17.22
C ASN A 309 12.54 -9.75 -15.93
N CYS A 310 12.87 -8.46 -15.79
CA CYS A 310 13.48 -7.93 -14.58
C CYS A 310 12.58 -8.12 -13.35
N PHE A 311 11.28 -7.81 -13.47
CA PHE A 311 10.34 -8.01 -12.37
C PHE A 311 10.15 -9.49 -12.02
N ARG A 312 10.12 -10.39 -13.00
CA ARG A 312 10.08 -11.84 -12.76
C ARG A 312 11.31 -12.33 -12.01
N GLU A 313 12.51 -11.95 -12.46
CA GLU A 313 13.77 -12.29 -11.78
C GLU A 313 13.80 -11.72 -10.35
N ALA A 314 13.38 -10.47 -10.16
CA ALA A 314 13.29 -9.87 -8.83
C ALA A 314 12.29 -10.61 -7.92
N TYR A 315 11.14 -11.04 -8.46
CA TYR A 315 10.14 -11.82 -7.73
C TYR A 315 10.64 -13.23 -7.37
N GLU A 316 11.42 -13.88 -8.24
CA GLU A 316 12.03 -15.18 -7.96
C GLU A 316 13.04 -15.09 -6.81
N LEU A 317 13.81 -14.00 -6.74
CA LEU A 317 14.74 -13.74 -5.64
C LEU A 317 14.03 -13.34 -4.34
N PHE A 318 12.95 -12.57 -4.43
CA PHE A 318 12.17 -12.11 -3.28
C PHE A 318 10.66 -12.06 -3.59
N PRO A 319 9.91 -13.14 -3.30
CA PRO A 319 8.48 -13.20 -3.57
C PRO A 319 7.69 -12.19 -2.72
N ASN A 320 7.34 -11.05 -3.31
CA ASN A 320 6.62 -9.96 -2.66
C ASN A 320 5.38 -9.52 -3.47
N ASN A 321 4.31 -9.13 -2.79
CA ASN A 321 3.05 -8.74 -3.43
C ASN A 321 3.16 -7.47 -4.28
N GLY A 322 4.05 -6.52 -3.93
CA GLY A 322 4.32 -5.34 -4.74
C GLY A 322 4.86 -5.71 -6.12
N ILE A 323 5.94 -6.49 -6.16
CA ILE A 323 6.55 -6.97 -7.42
C ILE A 323 5.55 -7.82 -8.22
N MET A 324 4.75 -8.67 -7.54
CA MET A 324 3.68 -9.42 -8.20
C MET A 324 2.70 -8.49 -8.92
N LEU A 325 2.20 -7.44 -8.27
CA LEU A 325 1.26 -6.48 -8.87
C LEU A 325 1.89 -5.77 -10.08
N ASP A 326 3.18 -5.44 -10.03
CA ASP A 326 3.89 -4.83 -11.16
C ASP A 326 4.05 -5.80 -12.34
N ILE A 327 4.33 -7.10 -12.09
CA ILE A 327 4.29 -8.14 -13.12
C ILE A 327 2.89 -8.19 -13.76
N LEU A 328 1.84 -8.20 -12.95
CA LEU A 328 0.47 -8.24 -13.46
C LEU A 328 0.19 -7.04 -14.36
N LYS A 329 0.57 -5.84 -13.92
CA LYS A 329 0.43 -4.59 -14.67
C LYS A 329 1.18 -4.66 -16.01
N VAL A 330 2.45 -5.06 -16.01
CA VAL A 330 3.25 -5.14 -17.26
C VAL A 330 2.68 -6.16 -18.24
N ASN A 331 2.21 -7.31 -17.75
CA ASN A 331 1.51 -8.28 -18.61
C ASN A 331 0.21 -7.71 -19.20
N ARG A 332 -0.53 -6.87 -18.48
CA ARG A 332 -1.73 -6.19 -19.01
C ARG A 332 -1.39 -5.22 -20.12
N MET A 333 -0.35 -4.41 -19.94
CA MET A 333 0.18 -3.53 -20.99
C MET A 333 0.56 -4.32 -22.25
N LEU A 334 1.07 -5.55 -22.07
CA LEU A 334 1.39 -6.51 -23.14
C LEU A 334 0.18 -7.31 -23.67
N LYS A 335 -1.02 -7.10 -23.13
CA LYS A 335 -2.25 -7.84 -23.47
C LYS A 335 -2.16 -9.35 -23.20
N ARG A 336 -1.41 -9.75 -22.17
CA ARG A 336 -1.14 -11.15 -21.75
C ARG A 336 -1.88 -11.53 -20.47
N GLU A 337 -3.20 -11.32 -20.43
CA GLU A 337 -4.01 -11.63 -19.24
C GLU A 337 -4.07 -13.13 -18.91
N GLU A 338 -3.91 -14.02 -19.90
CA GLU A 338 -3.81 -15.46 -19.61
C GLU A 338 -2.50 -15.80 -18.87
N ASP A 339 -1.40 -15.11 -19.18
CA ASP A 339 -0.13 -15.28 -18.46
C ASP A 339 -0.26 -14.85 -17.00
N ASN A 340 -1.00 -13.76 -16.75
CA ASN A 340 -1.36 -13.34 -15.39
C ASN A 340 -2.11 -14.43 -14.63
N TYR A 341 -3.07 -15.06 -15.30
CA TYR A 341 -3.87 -16.11 -14.70
C TYR A 341 -3.02 -17.32 -14.31
N GLN A 342 -2.16 -17.78 -15.22
CA GLN A 342 -1.26 -18.91 -14.97
C GLN A 342 -0.24 -18.59 -13.88
N PHE A 343 0.30 -17.37 -13.88
CA PHE A 343 1.22 -16.91 -12.85
C PHE A 343 0.57 -16.93 -11.46
N LEU A 344 -0.63 -16.35 -11.31
CA LEU A 344 -1.36 -16.34 -10.04
C LEU A 344 -1.78 -17.75 -9.59
N GLN A 345 -2.22 -18.61 -10.52
CA GLN A 345 -2.50 -20.03 -10.25
C GLN A 345 -1.29 -20.79 -9.72
N THR A 346 -0.08 -20.43 -10.17
CA THR A 346 1.17 -21.01 -9.66
C THR A 346 1.48 -20.51 -8.25
N ILE A 347 1.31 -19.21 -8.00
CA ILE A 347 1.60 -18.62 -6.69
C ILE A 347 0.69 -19.18 -5.60
N ILE A 348 -0.61 -19.37 -5.86
CA ILE A 348 -1.54 -19.89 -4.83
C ILE A 348 -1.20 -21.32 -4.36
N GLN A 349 -0.36 -22.05 -5.09
CA GLN A 349 0.12 -23.37 -4.66
C GLN A 349 1.12 -23.29 -3.50
N THR A 350 1.76 -22.14 -3.31
CA THR A 350 2.78 -21.92 -2.28
C THR A 350 2.39 -20.82 -1.28
N ARG A 351 1.56 -19.84 -1.69
CA ARG A 351 1.15 -18.71 -0.86
C ARG A 351 -0.37 -18.46 -0.99
N ALA A 352 -1.11 -18.76 0.08
CA ALA A 352 -2.54 -18.53 0.15
C ALA A 352 -2.84 -17.20 0.87
N GLU A 353 -2.73 -16.08 0.14
CA GLU A 353 -3.01 -14.74 0.67
C GLU A 353 -4.20 -14.13 -0.05
N GLY A 354 -5.06 -13.39 0.68
CA GLY A 354 -6.31 -12.87 0.12
C GLY A 354 -6.11 -11.91 -1.06
N ILE A 355 -5.01 -11.14 -1.08
CA ILE A 355 -4.66 -10.25 -2.21
C ILE A 355 -4.41 -11.03 -3.52
N ILE A 356 -3.83 -12.22 -3.42
CA ILE A 356 -3.53 -13.07 -4.58
C ILE A 356 -4.85 -13.62 -5.13
N TYR A 357 -5.73 -14.11 -4.25
CA TYR A 357 -7.07 -14.57 -4.64
C TYR A 357 -7.93 -13.45 -5.25
N PHE A 358 -7.86 -12.23 -4.71
CA PHE A 358 -8.57 -11.09 -5.29
C PHE A 358 -8.09 -10.78 -6.70
N ASN A 359 -6.77 -10.69 -6.92
CA ASN A 359 -6.21 -10.45 -8.25
C ASN A 359 -6.48 -11.63 -9.20
N LEU A 360 -6.52 -12.86 -8.69
CA LEU A 360 -6.88 -14.03 -9.48
C LEU A 360 -8.34 -13.97 -9.93
N ALA A 361 -9.25 -13.50 -9.07
CA ALA A 361 -10.66 -13.26 -9.44
C ALA A 361 -10.77 -12.18 -10.54
N GLU A 362 -10.08 -11.04 -10.36
CA GLU A 362 -10.06 -9.95 -11.35
C GLU A 362 -9.49 -10.41 -12.70
N THR A 363 -8.38 -11.17 -12.70
CA THR A 363 -7.78 -11.69 -13.93
C THR A 363 -8.68 -12.76 -14.57
N ALA A 364 -9.23 -13.69 -13.79
CA ALA A 364 -10.17 -14.70 -14.26
C ALA A 364 -11.39 -14.06 -14.93
N LEU A 365 -11.87 -12.95 -14.37
CA LEU A 365 -12.95 -12.16 -14.93
C LEU A 365 -12.57 -11.56 -16.30
N ARG A 366 -11.37 -10.99 -16.42
CA ARG A 366 -10.89 -10.39 -17.69
C ARG A 366 -10.70 -11.39 -18.82
N ILE A 367 -10.25 -12.60 -18.51
CA ILE A 367 -10.11 -13.70 -19.50
C ILE A 367 -11.35 -14.59 -19.59
N ASN A 368 -12.47 -14.13 -19.03
CA ASN A 368 -13.77 -14.73 -19.25
C ASN A 368 -13.93 -16.18 -18.72
N LYS A 369 -13.34 -16.48 -17.54
CA LYS A 369 -13.56 -17.75 -16.84
C LYS A 369 -15.00 -17.87 -16.31
N PRO A 370 -15.49 -19.09 -15.99
CA PRO A 370 -16.83 -19.29 -15.43
C PRO A 370 -17.07 -18.52 -14.12
N TYR A 371 -18.29 -17.99 -13.93
CA TYR A 371 -18.61 -17.20 -12.73
C TYR A 371 -18.49 -17.97 -11.43
N ASP A 372 -18.85 -19.25 -11.40
CA ASP A 372 -18.69 -20.10 -10.20
C ASP A 372 -17.24 -20.18 -9.73
N GLU A 373 -16.28 -20.09 -10.67
CA GLU A 373 -14.86 -20.07 -10.37
C GLU A 373 -14.43 -18.69 -9.84
N ILE A 374 -14.85 -17.61 -10.50
CA ILE A 374 -14.57 -16.23 -10.09
C ILE A 374 -15.12 -15.94 -8.67
N ILE A 375 -16.36 -16.37 -8.39
CA ILE A 375 -17.02 -16.19 -7.09
C ILE A 375 -16.25 -16.92 -5.98
N LYS A 376 -15.72 -18.12 -6.28
CA LYS A 376 -14.87 -18.86 -5.31
C LYS A 376 -13.61 -18.09 -4.98
N TYR A 377 -12.95 -17.46 -5.96
CA TYR A 377 -11.77 -16.66 -5.70
C TYR A 377 -12.07 -15.42 -4.86
N TYR A 378 -13.13 -14.66 -5.15
CA TYR A 378 -13.55 -13.55 -4.28
C TYR A 378 -13.90 -14.03 -2.86
N TYR A 379 -14.54 -15.20 -2.72
CA TYR A 379 -14.85 -15.75 -1.41
C TYR A 379 -13.57 -16.08 -0.62
N GLN A 380 -12.56 -16.66 -1.26
CA GLN A 380 -11.26 -16.89 -0.61
C GLN A 380 -10.58 -15.59 -0.19
N ALA A 381 -10.64 -14.54 -1.01
CA ALA A 381 -10.10 -13.23 -0.65
C ALA A 381 -10.79 -12.65 0.61
N TYR A 382 -12.10 -12.83 0.71
CA TYR A 382 -12.90 -12.44 1.89
C TYR A 382 -12.56 -13.27 3.13
N GLU A 383 -12.53 -14.60 3.02
CA GLU A 383 -12.23 -15.49 4.15
C GLU A 383 -10.82 -15.25 4.74
N LEU A 384 -9.88 -14.84 3.88
CA LEU A 384 -8.52 -14.47 4.26
C LEU A 384 -8.40 -13.01 4.74
N GLY A 385 -9.52 -12.28 4.84
CA GLY A 385 -9.60 -10.93 5.40
C GLY A 385 -8.99 -9.83 4.53
N TYR A 386 -8.78 -10.07 3.24
CA TYR A 386 -8.25 -9.04 2.32
C TYR A 386 -9.34 -8.04 1.88
N ILE A 387 -10.55 -8.54 1.67
CA ILE A 387 -11.73 -7.71 1.42
C ILE A 387 -12.77 -7.93 2.51
N ASP A 388 -13.58 -6.93 2.80
CA ASP A 388 -14.66 -7.06 3.78
C ASP A 388 -15.93 -7.72 3.19
N GLU A 389 -16.92 -7.98 4.05
CA GLU A 389 -18.17 -8.63 3.62
C GLU A 389 -18.92 -7.79 2.57
N LEU A 390 -18.91 -6.46 2.69
CA LEU A 390 -19.59 -5.58 1.74
C LEU A 390 -18.88 -5.60 0.38
N GLU A 391 -17.55 -5.51 0.38
CA GLU A 391 -16.71 -5.59 -0.82
C GLU A 391 -16.87 -6.93 -1.53
N TYR A 392 -16.93 -8.04 -0.79
CA TYR A 392 -17.22 -9.36 -1.35
C TYR A 392 -18.55 -9.37 -2.09
N TYR A 393 -19.64 -8.94 -1.42
CA TYR A 393 -20.95 -8.89 -2.06
C TYR A 393 -20.98 -7.91 -3.24
N ASP A 394 -20.26 -6.81 -3.18
CA ASP A 394 -20.18 -5.83 -4.27
C ASP A 394 -19.44 -6.35 -5.51
N SER A 395 -18.47 -7.25 -5.30
CA SER A 395 -17.78 -7.97 -6.37
C SER A 395 -18.70 -9.00 -7.00
N ILE A 396 -19.45 -9.78 -6.19
CA ILE A 396 -20.26 -10.88 -6.73
C ILE A 396 -21.69 -10.49 -7.12
N CYS A 397 -22.17 -9.29 -6.77
CA CYS A 397 -23.59 -8.98 -6.86
C CYS A 397 -24.15 -9.01 -8.28
N ASN A 398 -23.26 -8.81 -9.25
CA ASN A 398 -23.60 -8.76 -10.65
C ASN A 398 -23.79 -10.14 -11.29
N TYR A 399 -23.33 -11.21 -10.62
CA TYR A 399 -23.42 -12.59 -11.13
C TYR A 399 -24.53 -13.39 -10.44
N THR A 400 -24.91 -13.02 -9.21
CA THR A 400 -25.81 -13.82 -8.36
C THR A 400 -26.93 -12.99 -7.72
N ASN A 401 -27.32 -11.89 -8.37
CA ASN A 401 -28.22 -10.88 -7.80
C ASN A 401 -29.48 -11.50 -7.20
N SER A 402 -29.65 -11.34 -5.89
CA SER A 402 -30.81 -11.87 -5.17
C SER A 402 -31.35 -10.87 -4.16
N LYS A 403 -32.65 -10.96 -3.87
CA LYS A 403 -33.29 -10.16 -2.80
C LYS A 403 -32.59 -10.34 -1.44
N LYS A 404 -31.99 -11.52 -1.19
CA LYS A 404 -31.22 -11.79 0.03
C LYS A 404 -29.93 -10.98 0.05
N MET A 405 -29.16 -11.01 -1.03
CA MET A 405 -27.92 -10.24 -1.16
C MET A 405 -28.15 -8.73 -1.04
N ASN A 406 -29.20 -8.21 -1.69
CA ASN A 406 -29.57 -6.79 -1.58
C ASN A 406 -29.89 -6.36 -0.15
N LYS A 407 -30.44 -7.26 0.69
CA LYS A 407 -30.63 -6.99 2.12
C LYS A 407 -29.30 -6.96 2.87
N ILE A 408 -28.35 -7.82 2.52
CA ILE A 408 -27.03 -7.88 3.15
C ILE A 408 -26.22 -6.63 2.83
N ILE A 409 -26.14 -6.26 1.54
CA ILE A 409 -25.49 -5.01 1.09
C ILE A 409 -26.04 -3.81 1.87
N LYS A 410 -27.37 -3.66 1.94
CA LYS A 410 -28.01 -2.57 2.69
C LYS A 410 -27.73 -2.59 4.19
N LYS A 411 -27.58 -3.78 4.78
CA LYS A 411 -27.30 -3.93 6.21
C LYS A 411 -25.86 -3.53 6.54
N ASN A 412 -24.93 -3.85 5.65
CA ASN A 412 -23.50 -3.63 5.85
C ASN A 412 -23.01 -2.28 5.32
N GLU A 413 -23.80 -1.57 4.51
CA GLU A 413 -23.49 -0.20 4.09
C GLU A 413 -23.44 0.75 5.31
N LYS A 414 -22.27 1.37 5.52
CA LYS A 414 -22.06 2.32 6.63
C LYS A 414 -22.82 3.62 6.39
N ASN A 415 -23.42 4.16 7.45
CA ASN A 415 -24.12 5.45 7.39
C ASN A 415 -23.17 6.64 7.19
N ALA A 416 -21.94 6.54 7.71
CA ALA A 416 -20.85 7.48 7.51
C ALA A 416 -19.77 6.79 6.69
N LEU A 417 -19.46 7.34 5.51
CA LEU A 417 -18.45 6.82 4.60
C LEU A 417 -17.06 7.43 4.86
N GLN A 418 -16.86 8.09 6.00
CA GLN A 418 -15.59 8.75 6.31
C GLN A 418 -14.51 7.68 6.51
N GLY A 419 -13.37 7.84 5.82
CA GLY A 419 -12.28 6.85 5.82
C GLY A 419 -12.47 5.66 4.87
N ASP A 420 -13.66 5.45 4.28
CA ASP A 420 -13.85 4.39 3.28
C ASP A 420 -13.16 4.72 1.96
N SER A 421 -12.75 3.70 1.20
CA SER A 421 -12.07 3.87 -0.09
C SER A 421 -12.94 4.62 -1.12
N VAL A 422 -12.27 5.24 -2.10
CA VAL A 422 -12.96 5.92 -3.21
C VAL A 422 -13.87 4.97 -4.01
N TRP A 423 -13.46 3.70 -4.13
CA TRP A 423 -14.23 2.67 -4.84
C TRP A 423 -15.55 2.37 -4.13
N SER A 424 -15.50 2.13 -2.81
CA SER A 424 -16.69 1.80 -2.01
C SER A 424 -17.69 2.96 -2.03
N LYS A 425 -17.21 4.20 -1.90
CA LYS A 425 -18.06 5.41 -2.03
C LYS A 425 -18.72 5.53 -3.40
N ARG A 426 -17.98 5.29 -4.49
CA ARG A 426 -18.54 5.31 -5.86
C ARG A 426 -19.61 4.23 -6.03
N LYS A 427 -19.40 3.01 -5.51
CA LYS A 427 -20.40 1.93 -5.55
C LYS A 427 -21.70 2.33 -4.85
N VAL A 428 -21.62 2.91 -3.65
CA VAL A 428 -22.80 3.43 -2.95
C VAL A 428 -23.50 4.52 -3.77
N ALA A 429 -22.74 5.47 -4.33
CA ALA A 429 -23.30 6.51 -5.18
C ALA A 429 -24.02 5.93 -6.42
N ILE A 430 -23.40 4.96 -7.10
CA ILE A 430 -23.97 4.26 -8.25
C ILE A 430 -25.32 3.64 -7.90
N ARG A 431 -25.46 2.98 -6.74
CA ARG A 431 -26.75 2.40 -6.30
C ARG A 431 -27.86 3.44 -6.23
N TYR A 432 -27.58 4.63 -5.68
CA TYR A 432 -28.56 5.72 -5.62
C TYR A 432 -28.82 6.37 -6.98
N ILE A 433 -27.82 6.46 -7.85
CA ILE A 433 -27.98 7.10 -9.17
C ILE A 433 -28.82 6.22 -10.10
N TYR A 434 -28.54 4.92 -10.10
CA TYR A 434 -29.08 3.95 -11.06
C TYR A 434 -30.17 3.04 -10.51
N GLN A 435 -30.53 3.15 -9.22
CA GLN A 435 -31.54 2.29 -8.59
C GLN A 435 -31.11 0.81 -8.51
N GLU A 436 -29.83 0.55 -8.23
CA GLU A 436 -29.28 -0.80 -8.17
C GLU A 436 -29.44 -1.44 -6.77
N ASN A 437 -29.35 -2.77 -6.70
CA ASN A 437 -29.37 -3.54 -5.44
C ASN A 437 -30.56 -3.25 -4.51
N GLY A 438 -31.72 -2.93 -5.12
CA GLY A 438 -32.96 -2.61 -4.41
C GLY A 438 -33.01 -1.21 -3.79
N TYR A 439 -32.08 -0.32 -4.10
CA TYR A 439 -32.15 1.09 -3.69
C TYR A 439 -33.21 1.83 -4.50
N HIS A 440 -33.72 2.96 -3.97
CA HIS A 440 -34.52 3.89 -4.75
C HIS A 440 -33.62 4.97 -5.34
N GLN A 441 -33.98 5.49 -6.52
CA GLN A 441 -33.21 6.55 -7.14
C GLN A 441 -33.20 7.80 -6.23
N ASN A 442 -32.00 8.31 -5.96
CA ASN A 442 -31.80 9.51 -5.17
C ASN A 442 -30.56 10.27 -5.66
N LEU A 443 -30.75 11.06 -6.71
CA LEU A 443 -29.68 11.84 -7.35
C LEU A 443 -29.02 12.82 -6.38
N LYS A 444 -29.78 13.40 -5.43
CA LYS A 444 -29.23 14.31 -4.41
C LYS A 444 -28.23 13.61 -3.49
N LYS A 445 -28.58 12.41 -3.01
CA LYS A 445 -27.69 11.61 -2.16
C LYS A 445 -26.49 11.09 -2.95
N GLY A 446 -26.72 10.54 -4.14
CA GLY A 446 -25.65 10.09 -5.04
C GLY A 446 -24.65 11.21 -5.35
N LYS A 447 -25.14 12.39 -5.72
CA LYS A 447 -24.32 13.58 -5.99
C LYS A 447 -23.49 13.99 -4.78
N LYS A 448 -24.07 14.06 -3.58
CA LYS A 448 -23.33 14.43 -2.35
C LYS A 448 -22.16 13.49 -2.09
N ILE A 449 -22.34 12.19 -2.30
CA ILE A 449 -21.27 11.19 -2.13
C ILE A 449 -20.17 11.39 -3.17
N ILE A 450 -20.53 11.67 -4.43
CA ILE A 450 -19.55 11.96 -5.47
C ILE A 450 -18.78 13.27 -5.20
N GLU A 451 -19.45 14.31 -4.68
CA GLU A 451 -18.78 15.54 -4.26
C GLU A 451 -17.80 15.29 -3.10
N GLN A 452 -18.13 14.40 -2.16
CA GLN A 452 -17.18 13.94 -1.15
C GLN A 452 -15.97 13.25 -1.77
N CYS A 453 -16.17 12.35 -2.75
CA CYS A 453 -15.06 11.73 -3.46
C CYS A 453 -14.15 12.75 -4.14
N LEU A 454 -14.72 13.77 -4.80
CA LEU A 454 -13.93 14.81 -5.47
C LEU A 454 -13.11 15.66 -4.49
N ASN A 455 -13.66 15.94 -3.31
CA ASN A 455 -12.98 16.73 -2.29
C ASN A 455 -11.85 15.94 -1.61
N GLU A 456 -12.04 14.64 -1.40
CA GLU A 456 -11.09 13.79 -0.66
C GLU A 456 -10.01 13.18 -1.55
N TYR A 457 -10.33 12.78 -2.79
CA TYR A 457 -9.42 12.04 -3.68
C TYR A 457 -9.08 12.76 -4.98
N GLY A 458 -9.61 13.97 -5.17
CA GLY A 458 -9.39 14.76 -6.37
C GLY A 458 -10.25 14.33 -7.57
N ASP A 459 -9.86 14.79 -8.76
CA ASP A 459 -10.69 14.79 -9.95
C ASP A 459 -10.30 13.69 -10.96
N ASP A 460 -10.37 12.43 -10.56
CA ASP A 460 -10.15 11.31 -11.48
C ASP A 460 -11.29 11.14 -12.51
N SER A 461 -11.00 10.44 -13.60
CA SER A 461 -11.92 10.29 -14.74
C SER A 461 -13.23 9.57 -14.39
N CYS A 462 -13.21 8.59 -13.46
CA CYS A 462 -14.39 7.83 -13.08
C CYS A 462 -15.33 8.66 -12.21
N THR A 463 -14.79 9.35 -11.21
CA THR A 463 -15.59 10.23 -10.34
C THR A 463 -16.20 11.37 -11.14
N LEU A 464 -15.43 11.98 -12.05
CA LEU A 464 -15.94 13.05 -12.94
C LEU A 464 -17.06 12.56 -13.86
N SER A 465 -16.92 11.36 -14.43
CA SER A 465 -17.95 10.76 -15.29
C SER A 465 -19.25 10.49 -14.51
N LEU A 466 -19.15 9.98 -13.27
CA LEU A 466 -20.32 9.78 -12.40
C LEU A 466 -20.95 11.10 -11.98
N TYR A 467 -20.14 12.14 -11.72
CA TYR A 467 -20.64 13.47 -11.41
C TYR A 467 -21.39 14.09 -12.60
N ALA A 468 -20.81 14.00 -13.80
CA ALA A 468 -21.44 14.41 -15.04
C ALA A 468 -22.79 13.69 -15.26
N ARG A 469 -22.84 12.39 -14.99
CA ARG A 469 -24.08 11.62 -15.07
C ARG A 469 -25.15 12.09 -14.10
N CYS A 470 -24.80 12.38 -12.84
CA CYS A 470 -25.72 12.97 -11.88
C CYS A 470 -26.31 14.30 -12.40
N LEU A 471 -25.47 15.13 -13.02
CA LEU A 471 -25.89 16.43 -13.57
C LEU A 471 -26.82 16.26 -14.77
N GLU A 472 -26.52 15.31 -15.66
CA GLU A 472 -27.36 14.97 -16.81
C GLU A 472 -28.75 14.52 -16.36
N LEU A 473 -28.83 13.54 -15.43
CA LEU A 473 -30.09 13.05 -14.88
C LEU A 473 -30.85 14.12 -14.08
N SER A 474 -30.17 15.20 -13.68
CA SER A 474 -30.76 16.37 -13.03
C SER A 474 -31.10 17.49 -14.02
N ASN A 475 -31.12 17.21 -15.34
CA ASN A 475 -31.38 18.15 -16.43
C ASN A 475 -30.40 19.33 -16.52
N ASN A 476 -29.15 19.15 -16.07
CA ASN A 476 -28.09 20.16 -16.16
C ASN A 476 -27.08 19.83 -17.27
N ASN A 477 -27.59 19.76 -18.50
CA ASN A 477 -26.88 19.18 -19.64
C ASN A 477 -25.58 19.91 -20.00
N GLN A 478 -25.54 21.25 -19.94
CA GLN A 478 -24.33 22.02 -20.22
C GLN A 478 -23.19 21.70 -19.23
N LYS A 479 -23.51 21.60 -17.93
CA LYS A 479 -22.50 21.21 -16.94
C LYS A 479 -22.14 19.74 -17.05
N ALA A 480 -23.10 18.86 -17.33
CA ALA A 480 -22.82 17.45 -17.56
C ALA A 480 -21.80 17.27 -18.70
N PHE A 481 -22.01 17.94 -19.83
CA PHE A 481 -21.09 17.91 -20.97
C PHE A 481 -19.68 18.37 -20.59
N HIS A 482 -19.57 19.50 -19.89
CA HIS A 482 -18.28 20.01 -19.41
C HIS A 482 -17.50 18.96 -18.59
N TYR A 483 -18.18 18.26 -17.67
CA TYR A 483 -17.54 17.24 -16.84
C TYR A 483 -17.25 15.94 -17.58
N TYR A 484 -18.09 15.52 -18.54
CA TYR A 484 -17.76 14.39 -19.43
C TYR A 484 -16.51 14.68 -20.25
N GLN A 485 -16.40 15.88 -20.83
CA GLN A 485 -15.21 16.30 -21.57
C GLN A 485 -13.98 16.32 -20.65
N LYS A 486 -14.09 16.89 -19.44
CA LYS A 486 -13.00 16.90 -18.46
C LYS A 486 -12.53 15.49 -18.10
N ALA A 487 -13.46 14.55 -17.91
CA ALA A 487 -13.15 13.15 -17.64
C ALA A 487 -12.41 12.49 -18.81
N TYR A 488 -12.87 12.72 -20.03
CA TYR A 488 -12.26 12.24 -21.27
C TYR A 488 -10.82 12.77 -21.46
N GLU A 489 -10.58 14.06 -21.28
CA GLU A 489 -9.25 14.65 -21.45
C GLU A 489 -8.22 14.13 -20.43
N LYS A 490 -8.69 13.72 -19.25
CA LYS A 490 -7.84 13.06 -18.25
C LYS A 490 -7.50 11.64 -18.66
N ILE A 491 -8.50 10.81 -18.96
CA ILE A 491 -8.26 9.41 -19.28
C ILE A 491 -7.47 9.25 -20.59
N LYS A 492 -7.61 10.18 -21.54
CA LYS A 492 -6.89 10.16 -22.81
C LYS A 492 -5.37 10.12 -22.64
N LYS A 493 -4.85 10.74 -21.58
CA LYS A 493 -3.43 10.82 -21.23
C LYS A 493 -2.92 9.59 -20.48
N VAL A 494 -3.81 8.74 -19.98
CA VAL A 494 -3.44 7.51 -19.27
C VAL A 494 -3.05 6.45 -20.30
N ILE A 495 -1.90 5.80 -20.06
CA ILE A 495 -1.35 4.74 -20.91
C ILE A 495 -2.26 3.50 -20.82
N GLU A 496 -2.56 3.05 -19.59
CA GLU A 496 -3.45 1.94 -19.30
C GLU A 496 -4.45 2.34 -18.20
N PRO A 497 -5.67 2.77 -18.55
CA PRO A 497 -6.67 3.13 -17.56
C PRO A 497 -7.37 1.91 -16.97
N ASP A 498 -7.54 1.86 -15.65
CA ASP A 498 -8.29 0.80 -14.96
C ASP A 498 -9.78 0.73 -15.36
N CYS A 499 -10.37 1.85 -15.81
CA CYS A 499 -11.70 1.92 -16.41
C CYS A 499 -11.67 2.86 -17.60
N ASP A 500 -12.23 2.44 -18.73
CA ASP A 500 -12.37 3.24 -19.94
C ASP A 500 -13.78 3.84 -20.14
N CYS A 501 -14.62 3.74 -19.12
CA CYS A 501 -15.99 4.24 -19.09
C CYS A 501 -16.13 5.72 -19.47
N ALA A 502 -15.15 6.57 -19.14
CA ALA A 502 -15.17 7.99 -19.50
C ALA A 502 -15.20 8.23 -21.02
N TYR A 503 -14.55 7.38 -21.82
CA TYR A 503 -14.66 7.43 -23.28
C TYR A 503 -16.11 7.21 -23.74
N GLY A 504 -16.77 6.19 -23.16
CA GLY A 504 -18.13 5.81 -23.53
C GLY A 504 -19.16 6.88 -23.17
N TYR A 505 -19.07 7.49 -21.98
CA TYR A 505 -19.97 8.57 -21.59
C TYR A 505 -19.79 9.84 -22.43
N TYR A 506 -18.55 10.21 -22.77
CA TYR A 506 -18.32 11.38 -23.61
C TYR A 506 -18.80 11.15 -25.06
N ALA A 507 -18.55 9.96 -25.62
CA ALA A 507 -19.11 9.57 -26.92
C ALA A 507 -20.65 9.58 -26.91
N TYR A 508 -21.26 9.06 -25.85
CA TYR A 508 -22.72 9.10 -25.67
C TYR A 508 -23.27 10.53 -25.67
N ALA A 509 -22.60 11.46 -24.97
CA ALA A 509 -23.00 12.87 -24.93
C ALA A 509 -22.99 13.52 -26.33
N LYS A 510 -21.97 13.21 -27.14
CA LYS A 510 -21.83 13.68 -28.53
C LYS A 510 -22.86 13.06 -29.47
N ILE A 511 -23.19 11.79 -29.29
CA ILE A 511 -24.23 11.09 -30.09
C ILE A 511 -25.62 11.65 -29.77
N SER A 512 -25.89 11.91 -28.49
CA SER A 512 -27.22 12.26 -28.01
C SER A 512 -27.47 13.77 -27.91
N GLY A 513 -26.48 14.60 -28.21
CA GLY A 513 -26.59 16.06 -28.11
C GLY A 513 -26.75 16.56 -26.66
N ILE A 514 -26.12 15.90 -25.69
CA ILE A 514 -26.22 16.28 -24.28
C ILE A 514 -25.37 17.53 -24.03
N GLY A 515 -26.01 18.69 -23.98
CA GLY A 515 -25.36 19.96 -23.67
C GLY A 515 -24.41 20.46 -24.76
N THR A 516 -24.48 19.85 -25.94
CA THR A 516 -23.66 20.14 -27.13
C THR A 516 -24.46 19.78 -28.40
N ASP A 517 -23.97 20.19 -29.57
CA ASP A 517 -24.53 19.76 -30.85
C ASP A 517 -24.18 18.28 -31.11
N VAL A 518 -24.99 17.62 -31.95
CA VAL A 518 -24.76 16.21 -32.29
C VAL A 518 -23.52 16.10 -33.20
N GLU A 519 -22.49 15.40 -32.72
CA GLU A 519 -21.18 15.28 -33.37
C GLU A 519 -20.77 13.81 -33.51
N ILE A 520 -21.45 13.10 -34.42
CA ILE A 520 -21.34 11.65 -34.60
C ILE A 520 -19.93 11.20 -35.00
N ASP A 521 -19.23 11.92 -35.89
CA ASP A 521 -17.89 11.50 -36.34
C ASP A 521 -16.82 11.66 -35.24
N GLU A 522 -16.95 12.64 -34.35
CA GLU A 522 -16.08 12.75 -33.18
C GLU A 522 -16.30 11.55 -32.25
N ALA A 523 -17.57 11.20 -31.98
CA ALA A 523 -17.91 10.02 -31.18
C ALA A 523 -17.30 8.73 -31.76
N LYS A 524 -17.35 8.53 -33.07
CA LYS A 524 -16.70 7.37 -33.74
C LYS A 524 -15.20 7.34 -33.50
N ASN A 525 -14.52 8.49 -33.64
CA ASN A 525 -13.08 8.58 -33.40
C ASN A 525 -12.71 8.28 -31.94
N ILE A 526 -13.54 8.71 -30.99
CA ILE A 526 -13.39 8.39 -29.57
C ILE A 526 -13.46 6.87 -29.37
N ILE A 527 -14.49 6.20 -29.89
CA ILE A 527 -14.66 4.74 -29.78
C ILE A 527 -13.49 3.98 -30.43
N LEU A 528 -13.09 4.34 -31.65
CA LEU A 528 -11.96 3.68 -32.32
C LEU A 528 -10.65 3.88 -31.55
N SER A 529 -10.44 5.05 -30.94
CA SER A 529 -9.22 5.32 -30.17
C SER A 529 -9.07 4.41 -28.95
N VAL A 530 -10.16 4.10 -28.24
CA VAL A 530 -10.11 3.20 -27.08
C VAL A 530 -9.99 1.75 -27.51
N ILE A 531 -10.62 1.32 -28.61
CA ILE A 531 -10.44 -0.03 -29.16
C ILE A 531 -8.97 -0.27 -29.56
N ASN A 532 -8.30 0.72 -30.14
CA ASN A 532 -6.87 0.58 -30.46
C ASN A 532 -6.01 0.40 -29.20
N LYS A 533 -6.38 1.06 -28.09
CA LYS A 533 -5.69 0.93 -26.80
C LYS A 533 -6.02 -0.41 -26.12
N SER A 534 -7.29 -0.59 -25.72
CA SER A 534 -7.76 -1.68 -24.86
C SER A 534 -8.11 -2.98 -25.59
N GLY A 535 -8.26 -2.93 -26.92
CA GLY A 535 -8.71 -4.09 -27.69
C GLY A 535 -10.12 -4.52 -27.30
N LYS A 536 -10.33 -5.83 -27.15
CA LYS A 536 -11.62 -6.42 -26.75
C LYS A 536 -11.93 -6.26 -25.25
N TYR A 537 -10.93 -5.95 -24.41
CA TYR A 537 -11.07 -5.78 -22.97
C TYR A 537 -11.51 -4.35 -22.63
N THR A 538 -12.65 -3.93 -23.18
CA THR A 538 -13.18 -2.57 -23.01
C THR A 538 -14.52 -2.59 -22.28
N CYS A 539 -14.95 -1.48 -21.66
CA CYS A 539 -16.24 -1.48 -20.98
C CYS A 539 -17.42 -1.63 -21.95
N SER A 540 -18.55 -2.10 -21.40
CA SER A 540 -19.80 -2.34 -22.13
C SER A 540 -20.30 -1.15 -22.95
N HIS A 541 -20.03 0.10 -22.51
CA HIS A 541 -20.40 1.30 -23.26
C HIS A 541 -19.67 1.39 -24.60
N ILE A 542 -18.39 1.00 -24.63
CA ILE A 542 -17.58 1.04 -25.85
C ILE A 542 -18.02 -0.07 -26.80
N VAL A 543 -18.18 -1.29 -26.28
CA VAL A 543 -18.69 -2.42 -27.08
C VAL A 543 -20.02 -2.07 -27.73
N TYR A 544 -20.92 -1.44 -26.96
CA TYR A 544 -22.20 -0.97 -27.45
C TYR A 544 -22.04 -0.05 -28.67
N PHE A 545 -21.28 1.05 -28.51
CA PHE A 545 -21.20 2.05 -29.57
C PHE A 545 -20.42 1.54 -30.77
N TYR A 546 -19.46 0.64 -30.57
CA TYR A 546 -18.79 -0.06 -31.66
C TYR A 546 -19.78 -0.84 -32.52
N ALA A 547 -20.62 -1.68 -31.89
CA ALA A 547 -21.65 -2.45 -32.60
C ALA A 547 -22.70 -1.53 -33.25
N TYR A 548 -23.11 -0.46 -32.58
CA TYR A 548 -24.03 0.55 -33.13
C TYR A 548 -23.49 1.17 -34.43
N PHE A 549 -22.23 1.60 -34.45
CA PHE A 549 -21.63 2.18 -35.64
C PHE A 549 -21.43 1.17 -36.78
N TYR A 550 -21.08 -0.07 -36.46
CA TYR A 550 -21.11 -1.16 -37.46
C TYR A 550 -22.51 -1.33 -38.07
N LEU A 551 -23.56 -1.37 -37.26
CA LEU A 551 -24.94 -1.53 -37.72
C LEU A 551 -25.39 -0.36 -38.62
N LEU A 552 -24.89 0.84 -38.38
CA LEU A 552 -25.08 2.01 -39.25
C LEU A 552 -24.34 1.96 -40.60
N ASN A 553 -23.55 0.91 -40.86
CA ASN A 553 -22.71 0.72 -42.06
C ASN A 553 -21.46 1.62 -42.10
N ASP A 554 -20.87 1.97 -40.95
CA ASP A 554 -19.55 2.62 -40.95
C ASP A 554 -18.45 1.56 -41.14
N GLU A 555 -17.70 1.67 -42.24
CA GLU A 555 -16.71 0.67 -42.66
C GLU A 555 -15.49 0.56 -41.72
N ARG A 556 -15.29 1.52 -40.82
CA ARG A 556 -14.22 1.45 -39.80
C ARG A 556 -14.50 0.43 -38.71
N PHE A 557 -15.73 -0.09 -38.62
CA PHE A 557 -16.19 -0.99 -37.57
C PHE A 557 -16.50 -2.37 -38.17
N SER A 558 -15.88 -3.43 -37.65
CA SER A 558 -16.07 -4.81 -38.12
C SER A 558 -17.26 -5.48 -37.44
N GLY A 559 -18.07 -6.21 -38.21
CA GLY A 559 -19.19 -6.97 -37.66
C GLY A 559 -18.73 -8.20 -36.89
N GLU A 560 -17.68 -8.87 -37.37
CA GLU A 560 -17.07 -10.02 -36.70
C GLU A 560 -16.52 -9.63 -35.34
N PHE A 561 -15.83 -8.50 -35.26
CA PHE A 561 -15.29 -7.99 -34.01
C PHE A 561 -16.40 -7.49 -33.06
N ALA A 562 -17.44 -6.84 -33.59
CA ALA A 562 -18.60 -6.46 -32.79
C ALA A 562 -19.31 -7.69 -32.18
N LYS A 563 -19.47 -8.76 -32.97
CA LYS A 563 -19.98 -10.04 -32.50
C LYS A 563 -19.10 -10.62 -31.40
N GLU A 564 -17.80 -10.71 -31.61
CA GLU A 564 -16.85 -11.27 -30.64
C GLU A 564 -17.00 -10.58 -29.28
N MET A 565 -16.97 -9.24 -29.25
CA MET A 565 -17.11 -8.47 -28.00
C MET A 565 -18.49 -8.63 -27.36
N LEU A 566 -19.57 -8.72 -28.16
CA LEU A 566 -20.93 -8.94 -27.64
C LEU A 566 -21.17 -10.37 -27.17
N GLU A 567 -20.30 -11.33 -27.49
CA GLU A 567 -20.42 -12.73 -27.06
C GLU A 567 -19.58 -13.06 -25.80
N GLU A 568 -18.76 -12.13 -25.31
CA GLU A 568 -17.97 -12.28 -24.06
C GLU A 568 -18.87 -12.69 -22.88
N ASN A 569 -18.48 -13.65 -22.03
CA ASN A 569 -19.31 -13.99 -20.86
C ASN A 569 -19.20 -12.94 -19.76
N TYR A 570 -18.52 -11.82 -19.95
CA TYR A 570 -18.61 -10.71 -19.01
C TYR A 570 -20.05 -10.15 -18.95
N PRO A 571 -20.62 -9.87 -17.76
CA PRO A 571 -21.94 -9.28 -17.67
C PRO A 571 -21.89 -7.81 -18.10
N PHE A 572 -22.81 -7.41 -18.97
CA PHE A 572 -22.98 -6.02 -19.42
C PHE A 572 -23.75 -5.18 -18.40
N TYR A 573 -23.79 -5.62 -17.14
CA TYR A 573 -24.43 -4.97 -15.99
C TYR A 573 -25.80 -4.36 -16.34
N ARG A 574 -25.86 -3.03 -16.49
CA ARG A 574 -27.06 -2.24 -16.77
C ARG A 574 -27.54 -2.32 -18.22
N TYR A 575 -26.75 -2.95 -19.09
CA TYR A 575 -26.91 -2.95 -20.54
C TYR A 575 -27.13 -4.36 -21.11
N GLU A 576 -27.42 -5.38 -20.28
CA GLU A 576 -27.59 -6.74 -20.78
C GLU A 576 -28.72 -6.82 -21.82
N ILE A 577 -29.85 -6.15 -21.59
CA ILE A 577 -30.94 -6.10 -22.59
C ILE A 577 -30.49 -5.40 -23.89
N SER A 578 -29.61 -4.39 -23.78
CA SER A 578 -29.04 -3.70 -24.95
C SER A 578 -28.09 -4.61 -25.71
N ARG A 579 -27.32 -5.42 -25.00
CA ARG A 579 -26.43 -6.44 -25.58
C ARG A 579 -27.24 -7.47 -26.36
N ILE A 580 -28.34 -7.99 -25.80
CA ILE A 580 -29.22 -8.95 -26.50
C ILE A 580 -29.76 -8.34 -27.80
N VAL A 581 -30.26 -7.11 -27.76
CA VAL A 581 -30.78 -6.41 -28.94
C VAL A 581 -29.69 -6.21 -30.00
N LEU A 582 -28.53 -5.66 -29.62
CA LEU A 582 -27.44 -5.41 -30.56
C LEU A 582 -26.87 -6.71 -31.13
N LEU A 583 -26.67 -7.73 -30.30
CA LEU A 583 -26.19 -9.04 -30.76
C LEU A 583 -27.18 -9.64 -31.76
N SER A 584 -28.48 -9.57 -31.48
CA SER A 584 -29.52 -10.00 -32.43
C SER A 584 -29.42 -9.25 -33.76
N GLN A 585 -29.29 -7.91 -33.72
CA GLN A 585 -29.15 -7.08 -34.92
C GLN A 585 -27.88 -7.40 -35.71
N VAL A 586 -26.74 -7.58 -35.04
CA VAL A 586 -25.44 -7.91 -35.64
C VAL A 586 -25.50 -9.29 -36.29
N ILE A 587 -26.01 -10.31 -35.59
CA ILE A 587 -26.14 -11.67 -36.10
C ILE A 587 -27.09 -11.73 -37.31
N ASN A 588 -28.20 -11.00 -37.27
CA ASN A 588 -29.13 -10.88 -38.40
C ASN A 588 -28.47 -10.22 -39.61
N LYS A 589 -27.70 -9.14 -39.40
CA LYS A 589 -26.98 -8.44 -40.47
C LYS A 589 -25.88 -9.30 -41.09
N LEU A 590 -25.13 -10.04 -40.28
CA LEU A 590 -24.10 -10.98 -40.71
C LEU A 590 -24.68 -12.28 -41.31
N LYS A 591 -25.97 -12.59 -41.06
CA LYS A 591 -26.66 -13.82 -41.48
C LYS A 591 -26.01 -15.09 -40.96
N ILE A 592 -25.66 -15.08 -39.68
CA ILE A 592 -25.00 -16.20 -38.98
C ILE A 592 -25.83 -16.63 -37.77
N LYS A 593 -25.31 -17.55 -36.94
CA LYS A 593 -25.91 -17.97 -35.67
C LYS A 593 -24.99 -17.61 -34.50
N SER A 594 -25.57 -17.48 -33.31
CA SER A 594 -24.84 -17.27 -32.06
C SER A 594 -25.43 -18.14 -30.95
N ASN A 595 -24.65 -19.09 -30.45
CA ASN A 595 -25.06 -19.91 -29.31
C ASN A 595 -25.22 -19.04 -28.05
N LYS A 596 -24.41 -17.97 -27.93
CA LYS A 596 -24.50 -17.05 -26.79
C LYS A 596 -25.81 -16.26 -26.81
N LEU A 597 -26.27 -15.85 -28.00
CA LEU A 597 -27.57 -15.22 -28.12
C LEU A 597 -28.69 -16.18 -27.70
N ASP A 598 -28.64 -17.43 -28.15
CA ASP A 598 -29.62 -18.44 -27.76
C ASP A 598 -29.66 -18.64 -26.23
N GLU A 599 -28.49 -18.67 -25.57
CA GLU A 599 -28.36 -18.72 -24.11
C GLU A 599 -28.99 -17.49 -23.42
N LEU A 600 -28.62 -16.28 -23.85
CA LEU A 600 -29.13 -15.03 -23.26
C LEU A 600 -30.65 -14.87 -23.42
N LEU A 601 -31.23 -15.46 -24.45
CA LEU A 601 -32.67 -15.43 -24.68
C LEU A 601 -33.46 -16.38 -23.76
N LEU A 602 -32.82 -17.35 -23.09
CA LEU A 602 -33.49 -18.25 -22.15
C LEU A 602 -33.95 -17.53 -20.88
N ASP A 603 -33.24 -16.47 -20.47
CA ASP A 603 -33.48 -15.74 -19.21
C ASP A 603 -34.35 -14.49 -19.41
N MET A 604 -35.05 -14.38 -20.54
CA MET A 604 -35.87 -13.20 -20.86
C MET A 604 -36.96 -12.91 -19.82
N ASP A 605 -37.44 -13.93 -19.10
CA ASP A 605 -38.46 -13.76 -18.06
C ASP A 605 -37.95 -13.04 -16.79
N GLU A 606 -36.64 -12.86 -16.64
CA GLU A 606 -36.03 -12.19 -15.48
C GLU A 606 -35.99 -10.65 -15.60
N TYR A 607 -36.16 -10.10 -16.81
CA TYR A 607 -36.09 -8.67 -17.08
C TYR A 607 -37.35 -7.92 -16.68
N ASP A 608 -37.20 -6.62 -16.37
CA ASP A 608 -38.34 -5.78 -16.01
C ASP A 608 -39.19 -5.38 -17.23
N LYS A 609 -40.41 -4.86 -16.98
CA LYS A 609 -41.35 -4.49 -18.03
C LYS A 609 -40.81 -3.44 -19.00
N ASN A 610 -39.94 -2.53 -18.56
CA ASN A 610 -39.39 -1.48 -19.40
C ASN A 610 -38.26 -2.02 -20.28
N GLU A 611 -37.44 -2.92 -19.74
CA GLU A 611 -36.41 -3.66 -20.49
C GLU A 611 -37.04 -4.51 -21.59
N ILE A 612 -38.10 -5.26 -21.28
CA ILE A 612 -38.85 -6.05 -22.27
C ILE A 612 -39.53 -5.16 -23.32
N LYS A 613 -40.08 -4.01 -22.91
CA LYS A 613 -40.63 -3.04 -23.86
C LYS A 613 -39.55 -2.54 -24.83
N TYR A 614 -38.39 -2.13 -24.30
CA TYR A 614 -37.26 -1.71 -25.12
C TYR A 614 -36.83 -2.80 -26.10
N TYR A 615 -36.69 -4.05 -25.65
CA TYR A 615 -36.33 -5.18 -26.52
C TYR A 615 -37.28 -5.32 -27.72
N ASN A 616 -38.60 -5.36 -27.45
CA ASN A 616 -39.62 -5.54 -28.48
C ASN A 616 -39.65 -4.39 -29.49
N GLU A 617 -39.41 -3.16 -29.04
CA GLU A 617 -39.38 -1.98 -29.90
C GLU A 617 -38.13 -1.91 -30.80
N ASN A 618 -37.05 -2.59 -30.40
CA ASN A 618 -35.72 -2.39 -30.98
C ASN A 618 -35.15 -3.58 -31.74
N ILE A 619 -35.52 -4.82 -31.42
CA ILE A 619 -34.86 -6.02 -32.01
C ILE A 619 -34.88 -6.08 -33.55
N TYR A 620 -35.92 -5.53 -34.19
CA TYR A 620 -36.06 -5.52 -35.66
C TYR A 620 -35.59 -4.21 -36.31
N GLN A 621 -35.07 -3.24 -35.54
CA GLN A 621 -34.52 -2.01 -36.09
C GLN A 621 -33.16 -2.25 -36.76
N LYS A 622 -32.76 -1.33 -37.65
CA LYS A 622 -31.44 -1.38 -38.30
C LYS A 622 -30.30 -1.27 -37.28
N ALA A 623 -30.45 -0.33 -36.36
CA ALA A 623 -29.52 -0.04 -35.27
C ALA A 623 -30.30 0.67 -34.17
N SER A 624 -30.08 0.30 -32.91
CA SER A 624 -30.74 0.93 -31.76
C SER A 624 -29.73 1.74 -30.94
N LEU A 625 -30.20 2.66 -30.10
CA LEU A 625 -29.39 3.34 -29.06
C LEU A 625 -29.56 2.62 -27.72
N PRO A 626 -28.57 2.69 -26.79
CA PRO A 626 -28.57 1.80 -25.63
C PRO A 626 -29.77 2.08 -24.76
N TYR A 627 -30.34 1.04 -24.17
CA TYR A 627 -31.24 1.20 -23.05
C TYR A 627 -30.44 1.68 -21.84
N TRP A 628 -30.70 2.92 -21.45
CA TRP A 628 -30.18 3.49 -20.22
C TRP A 628 -31.30 3.45 -19.18
N LYS A 629 -31.19 2.56 -18.20
CA LYS A 629 -32.16 2.48 -17.11
C LYS A 629 -32.36 3.86 -16.47
N ASN A 630 -33.60 4.34 -16.45
CA ASN A 630 -34.05 5.66 -15.95
C ASN A 630 -33.78 6.88 -16.86
N ILE A 631 -33.57 6.68 -18.16
CA ILE A 631 -33.85 7.66 -19.23
C ILE A 631 -35.07 7.14 -20.00
#